data_AF-A0A1Q7ZKQ2-F1
#
_entry.id   AF-A0A1Q7ZKQ2-F1
#
_cell.length_a   1.000
_cell.length_b   1.000
_cell.length_c   1.000
_cell.angle_alpha   90.00
_cell.angle_beta   90.00
_cell.angle_gamma   90.00
#
_symmetry.space_group_name_H-M   'P 1'
#
loop_
_entity.id
_entity.type
_entity.pdbx_description
1 polymer ?
#
loop_
_entity_poly.entity_id
_entity_poly.type
_entity_poly.pdbx_seq_one_letter_code
_entity_poly.pdbx_strand_id
1 'polypeptide(L)'
;MKYYDEEKMSETRKAFDAEVLTWKGVSSRPLMGCLCYFYNRKFIGFLVTNGVVLMKLSEKDQMDLKERFGGKPFEMAGQTGRLWVTPLKGPRDVRSVMPFVRKRYDEVSLTLRKSSY
;
A
#
# COMPACT_ATOMS: atom_id res chain seq x y z
N MET A 1 14.98 0.25 -13.12
CA MET A 1 13.61 0.76 -13.30
C MET A 1 13.19 1.55 -12.07
N LYS A 2 12.69 2.77 -12.24
CA LYS A 2 12.15 3.60 -11.16
C LYS A 2 10.63 3.53 -11.25
N TYR A 3 9.98 2.88 -10.27
CA TYR A 3 8.53 2.70 -10.26
C TYR A 3 7.80 3.86 -9.59
N TYR A 4 8.51 4.76 -8.92
CA TYR A 4 7.98 5.89 -8.18
C TYR A 4 8.64 7.20 -8.60
N ASP A 5 7.81 8.18 -8.97
CA ASP A 5 8.21 9.53 -9.35
C ASP A 5 7.77 10.51 -8.25
N GLU A 6 8.75 11.06 -7.51
CA GLU A 6 8.49 11.96 -6.38
C GLU A 6 7.83 13.27 -6.81
N GLU A 7 8.21 13.83 -7.97
CA GLU A 7 7.65 15.09 -8.45
C GLU A 7 6.16 14.93 -8.76
N LYS A 8 5.79 13.83 -9.42
CA LYS A 8 4.39 13.53 -9.75
C LYS A 8 3.57 13.08 -8.55
N MET A 9 4.20 12.41 -7.59
CA MET A 9 3.50 11.81 -6.44
C MET A 9 3.58 12.66 -5.17
N SER A 10 4.22 13.84 -5.19
CA SER A 10 4.48 14.61 -3.96
C SER A 10 3.22 14.88 -3.13
N GLU A 11 2.13 15.33 -3.77
CA GLU A 11 0.87 15.61 -3.08
C GLU A 11 0.18 14.34 -2.56
N THR A 12 0.11 13.31 -3.41
CA THR A 12 -0.46 12.00 -3.05
C THR A 12 0.32 11.36 -1.91
N ARG A 13 1.65 11.45 -1.94
CA ARG A 13 2.54 10.98 -0.88
C ARG A 13 2.26 11.74 0.41
N LYS A 14 2.22 13.08 0.39
CA LYS A 14 1.94 13.87 1.60
C LYS A 14 0.60 13.49 2.22
N ALA A 15 -0.44 13.32 1.40
CA ALA A 15 -1.74 12.86 1.88
C ALA A 15 -1.69 11.44 2.47
N PHE A 16 -0.93 10.54 1.84
CA PHE A 16 -0.74 9.18 2.33
C PHE A 16 0.03 9.15 3.65
N ASP A 17 1.17 9.84 3.71
CA ASP A 17 2.03 10.00 4.89
C ASP A 17 1.24 10.59 6.07
N ALA A 18 0.42 11.64 5.82
CA ALA A 18 -0.40 12.28 6.82
C ALA A 18 -1.43 11.35 7.46
N GLU A 19 -1.84 10.28 6.77
CA GLU A 19 -2.73 9.26 7.34
C GLU A 19 -1.91 8.14 7.98
N VAL A 20 -1.04 7.47 7.22
CA VAL A 20 -0.42 6.21 7.66
C VAL A 20 0.68 6.39 8.69
N LEU A 21 1.43 7.50 8.68
CA LEU A 21 2.49 7.74 9.65
C LEU A 21 1.94 8.13 11.03
N THR A 22 0.64 8.44 11.13
CA THR A 22 -0.02 8.63 12.43
C THR A 22 -0.29 7.30 13.14
N TRP A 23 -0.21 6.17 12.43
CA TRP A 23 -0.49 4.86 12.99
C TRP A 23 0.71 4.33 13.76
N LYS A 24 0.45 3.75 14.93
CA LYS A 24 1.50 3.25 15.82
C LYS A 24 2.36 2.20 15.12
N GLY A 25 3.68 2.35 15.17
CA GLY A 25 4.63 1.38 14.64
C GLY A 25 4.76 1.37 13.11
N VAL A 26 4.09 2.30 12.41
CA VAL A 26 4.26 2.50 10.97
C VAL A 26 5.50 3.34 10.67
N SER A 27 6.23 2.95 9.64
CA SER A 27 7.39 3.68 9.12
C SER A 27 7.43 3.60 7.60
N SER A 28 7.93 4.64 6.94
CA SER A 28 8.17 4.65 5.50
C SER A 28 9.68 4.56 5.20
N ARG A 29 10.04 3.82 4.15
CA ARG A 29 11.42 3.72 3.66
C ARG A 29 11.45 3.57 2.14
N PRO A 30 12.28 4.33 1.42
CA PRO A 30 12.50 4.13 -0.01
C PRO A 30 13.26 2.82 -0.22
N LEU A 31 12.74 1.95 -1.10
CA LEU A 31 13.36 0.66 -1.41
C LEU A 31 13.08 0.27 -2.86
N MET A 32 14.11 -0.18 -3.59
CA MET A 32 13.99 -0.65 -4.99
C MET A 32 13.28 0.34 -5.95
N GLY A 33 13.45 1.64 -5.72
CA GLY A 33 12.81 2.67 -6.55
C GLY A 33 11.30 2.86 -6.30
N CYS A 34 10.81 2.38 -5.15
CA CYS A 34 9.46 2.60 -4.62
C CYS A 34 9.55 3.24 -3.22
N LEU A 35 8.45 3.84 -2.75
CA LEU A 35 8.31 4.28 -1.35
C LEU A 35 7.46 3.27 -0.57
N CYS A 36 8.11 2.47 0.29
CA CYS A 36 7.49 1.36 1.01
C CYS A 36 7.08 1.75 2.43
N TYR A 37 6.00 1.14 2.93
CA TYR A 37 5.44 1.35 4.26
C TYR A 37 5.37 0.05 5.04
N PHE A 38 5.82 0.11 6.28
CA PHE A 38 5.99 -1.05 7.15
C PHE A 38 5.40 -0.81 8.52
N TYR A 39 4.79 -1.85 9.10
CA TYR A 39 4.47 -1.92 10.53
C TYR A 39 5.47 -2.85 11.20
N ASN A 40 6.28 -2.36 12.14
CA ASN A 40 7.24 -3.18 12.90
C ASN A 40 8.01 -4.20 12.03
N ARG A 41 8.58 -3.73 10.90
CA ARG A 41 9.34 -4.53 9.89
C ARG A 41 8.51 -5.43 8.97
N LYS A 42 7.19 -5.50 9.14
CA LYS A 42 6.27 -6.21 8.23
C LYS A 42 5.68 -5.25 7.21
N PHE A 43 5.55 -5.71 5.98
CA PHE A 43 5.09 -4.89 4.87
C PHE A 43 3.57 -4.68 4.87
N ILE A 44 3.17 -3.42 4.70
CA ILE A 44 1.77 -3.00 4.56
C ILE A 44 1.47 -2.67 3.10
N GLY A 45 2.35 -1.91 2.43
CA GLY A 45 2.18 -1.50 1.05
C GLY A 45 3.27 -0.55 0.58
N PHE A 46 3.16 -0.07 -0.65
CA PHE A 46 4.11 0.89 -1.23
C PHE A 46 3.45 1.76 -2.30
N LEU A 47 4.00 2.95 -2.51
CA LEU A 47 3.59 3.84 -3.58
C LEU A 47 4.43 3.60 -4.84
N VAL A 48 3.73 3.65 -5.97
CA VAL A 48 4.27 3.69 -7.33
C VAL A 48 3.69 4.91 -8.05
N THR A 49 4.24 5.30 -9.18
CA THR A 49 3.72 6.41 -9.97
C THR A 49 2.27 6.15 -10.35
N ASN A 50 1.38 7.07 -9.95
CA ASN A 50 -0.07 7.00 -10.14
C ASN A 50 -0.75 5.79 -9.49
N GLY A 51 -0.20 5.25 -8.38
CA GLY A 51 -0.85 4.14 -7.71
C GLY A 51 -0.28 3.77 -6.34
N VAL A 52 -1.05 2.96 -5.63
CA VAL A 52 -0.62 2.27 -4.41
C VAL A 52 -0.66 0.78 -4.67
N VAL A 53 0.34 0.07 -4.16
CA VAL A 53 0.42 -1.38 -4.23
C VAL A 53 0.23 -1.96 -2.82
N LEU A 54 -0.72 -2.86 -2.72
CA LEU A 54 -1.00 -3.65 -1.52
C LEU A 54 -0.68 -5.12 -1.78
N MET A 55 -0.35 -5.86 -0.72
CA MET A 55 -0.05 -7.29 -0.81
C MET A 55 -0.99 -8.12 0.05
N LYS A 56 -1.15 -9.40 -0.32
CA LYS A 56 -1.92 -10.39 0.47
C LYS A 56 -3.34 -9.95 0.81
N LEU A 57 -4.00 -9.26 -0.11
CA LEU A 57 -5.41 -8.92 0.03
C LEU A 57 -6.29 -10.17 -0.07
N SER A 58 -7.39 -10.20 0.69
CA SER A 58 -8.42 -11.23 0.54
C SER A 58 -9.04 -11.19 -0.86
N GLU A 59 -9.59 -12.31 -1.36
CA GLU A 59 -10.25 -12.33 -2.68
C GLU A 59 -11.39 -11.30 -2.76
N LYS A 60 -12.11 -11.09 -1.67
CA LYS A 60 -13.15 -10.06 -1.56
C LYS A 60 -12.58 -8.66 -1.75
N ASP A 61 -11.48 -8.33 -1.07
CA ASP A 61 -10.83 -7.02 -1.22
C ASP A 61 -10.22 -6.84 -2.61
N GLN A 62 -9.72 -7.91 -3.22
CA GLN A 62 -9.24 -7.89 -4.61
C GLN A 62 -10.36 -7.56 -5.60
N MET A 63 -11.54 -8.20 -5.44
CA MET A 63 -12.72 -7.88 -6.23
C MET A 63 -13.19 -6.44 -6.00
N ASP A 64 -13.32 -6.00 -4.74
CA ASP A 64 -13.74 -4.64 -4.41
C ASP A 64 -12.79 -3.60 -5.02
N LEU A 65 -11.47 -3.82 -4.95
CA LEU A 65 -10.48 -2.94 -5.57
C LEU A 65 -10.59 -2.95 -7.10
N LYS A 66 -10.80 -4.11 -7.70
CA LYS A 66 -10.97 -4.24 -9.16
C LYS A 66 -12.20 -3.49 -9.65
N GLU A 67 -13.35 -3.76 -9.05
CA GLU A 67 -14.64 -3.21 -9.49
C GLU A 67 -14.78 -1.72 -9.19
N ARG A 68 -14.34 -1.27 -8.01
CA ARG A 68 -14.55 0.12 -7.57
C ARG A 68 -13.43 1.07 -7.97
N PHE A 69 -12.20 0.56 -8.07
CA PHE A 69 -11.01 1.40 -8.22
C PHE A 69 -10.13 1.00 -9.43
N GLY A 70 -10.52 -0.01 -10.20
CA GLY A 70 -9.71 -0.49 -11.33
C GLY A 70 -8.42 -1.18 -10.88
N GLY A 71 -8.42 -1.74 -9.68
CA GLY A 71 -7.31 -2.51 -9.13
C GLY A 71 -6.95 -3.69 -10.02
N LYS A 72 -5.65 -3.96 -10.18
CA LYS A 72 -5.15 -5.05 -11.02
C LYS A 72 -3.94 -5.73 -10.38
N PRO A 73 -3.65 -7.00 -10.72
CA PRO A 73 -2.41 -7.65 -10.33
C PRO A 73 -1.20 -6.81 -10.76
N PHE A 74 -0.26 -6.65 -9.85
CA PHE A 74 1.00 -5.96 -10.09
C PHE A 74 2.13 -6.97 -10.13
N GLU A 75 3.01 -6.85 -11.11
CA GLU A 75 4.20 -7.68 -11.21
C GLU A 75 5.43 -6.87 -10.81
N MET A 76 6.16 -7.37 -9.82
CA MET A 76 7.42 -6.77 -9.39
C MET A 76 8.42 -7.89 -9.08
N ALA A 77 9.60 -7.84 -9.69
CA ALA A 77 10.70 -8.77 -9.43
C ALA A 77 10.31 -10.27 -9.48
N GLY A 78 9.45 -10.66 -10.44
CA GLY A 78 8.97 -12.05 -10.60
C GLY A 78 7.92 -12.50 -9.57
N GLN A 79 7.44 -11.61 -8.70
CA GLN A 79 6.27 -11.88 -7.87
C GLN A 79 5.00 -11.43 -8.58
N THR A 80 4.28 -12.38 -9.17
CA THR A 80 2.98 -12.15 -9.82
C THR A 80 1.84 -12.67 -8.94
N GLY A 81 0.74 -11.93 -8.84
CA GLY A 81 -0.51 -12.37 -8.19
C GLY A 81 -0.66 -12.10 -6.68
N ARG A 82 0.43 -11.82 -5.96
CA ARG A 82 0.36 -11.42 -4.53
C ARG A 82 0.29 -9.92 -4.31
N LEU A 83 0.62 -9.14 -5.33
CA LEU A 83 0.63 -7.69 -5.32
C LEU A 83 -0.52 -7.18 -6.17
N TRP A 84 -1.22 -6.17 -5.67
CA TRP A 84 -2.34 -5.54 -6.33
C TRP A 84 -2.11 -4.04 -6.35
N VAL A 85 -2.06 -3.46 -7.55
CA VAL A 85 -1.95 -2.02 -7.74
C VAL A 85 -3.33 -1.42 -7.91
N THR A 86 -3.61 -0.38 -7.15
CA THR A 86 -4.79 0.46 -7.30
C THR A 86 -4.35 1.81 -7.86
N PRO A 87 -4.85 2.21 -9.04
CA PRO A 87 -4.58 3.52 -9.60
C PRO A 87 -5.01 4.64 -8.65
N LEU A 88 -4.15 5.65 -8.51
CA LEU A 88 -4.43 6.88 -7.79
C LEU A 88 -4.22 8.05 -8.76
N LYS A 89 -5.27 8.83 -9.01
CA LYS A 89 -5.23 10.03 -9.86
C LYS A 89 -4.84 11.28 -9.08
N GLY A 90 -4.86 11.22 -7.75
CA GLY A 90 -4.42 12.32 -6.89
C GLY A 90 -4.64 12.07 -5.40
N PRO A 91 -4.39 13.08 -4.55
CA PRO A 91 -4.47 12.96 -3.10
C PRO A 91 -5.89 12.65 -2.59
N ARG A 92 -6.95 12.97 -3.34
CA ARG A 92 -8.33 12.64 -2.97
C ARG A 92 -8.60 11.13 -2.99
N ASP A 93 -7.94 10.40 -3.89
CA ASP A 93 -8.11 8.96 -4.02
C ASP A 93 -7.45 8.19 -2.88
N VAL A 94 -6.47 8.80 -2.20
CA VAL A 94 -5.79 8.23 -1.02
C VAL A 94 -6.81 7.84 0.05
N ARG A 95 -7.77 8.73 0.33
CA ARG A 95 -8.81 8.49 1.33
C ARG A 95 -9.72 7.33 0.97
N SER A 96 -9.97 7.13 -0.33
CA SER A 96 -10.82 6.07 -0.85
C SER A 96 -10.17 4.69 -0.75
N VAL A 97 -8.84 4.62 -0.90
CA VAL A 97 -8.08 3.36 -0.76
C VAL A 97 -7.66 3.06 0.68
N MET A 98 -7.70 4.07 1.56
CA MET A 98 -7.25 3.95 2.95
C MET A 98 -7.92 2.81 3.75
N PRO A 99 -9.21 2.48 3.58
CA PRO A 99 -9.82 1.35 4.27
C PRO A 99 -9.11 0.01 3.99
N PHE A 100 -8.60 -0.19 2.77
CA PHE A 100 -7.86 -1.40 2.39
C PHE A 100 -6.45 -1.41 3.00
N VAL A 101 -5.78 -0.25 3.02
CA VAL A 101 -4.48 -0.07 3.69
C VAL A 101 -4.62 -0.33 5.19
N ARG A 102 -5.69 0.17 5.81
CA ARG A 102 -5.98 0.00 7.24
C ARG A 102 -6.26 -1.46 7.59
N LYS A 103 -7.10 -2.16 6.80
CA LYS A 103 -7.30 -3.60 6.97
C LYS A 103 -5.97 -4.34 6.96
N ARG A 104 -5.09 -4.02 6.00
CA ARG A 104 -3.77 -4.65 5.90
C ARG A 104 -2.90 -4.34 7.12
N TYR A 105 -2.92 -3.11 7.62
CA TYR A 105 -2.26 -2.74 8.86
C TYR A 105 -2.80 -3.55 10.06
N ASP A 106 -4.12 -3.67 10.21
CA ASP A 106 -4.75 -4.40 11.31
C ASP A 106 -4.39 -5.89 11.27
N GLU A 107 -4.43 -6.53 10.09
CA GLU A 107 -3.99 -7.91 9.92
C GLU A 107 -2.52 -8.12 10.33
N VAL A 108 -1.64 -7.22 9.90
CA VAL A 108 -0.21 -7.29 10.23
C VAL A 108 0.01 -7.05 11.73
N SER A 109 -0.74 -6.16 12.33
CA SER A 109 -0.72 -5.89 13.77
C SER A 109 -1.18 -7.10 14.60
N LEU A 110 -2.27 -7.75 14.19
CA LEU A 110 -2.82 -8.94 14.84
C LEU A 110 -1.90 -10.16 14.70
N THR A 111 -1.29 -10.35 13.54
CA THR A 111 -0.36 -11.48 13.31
C THR A 111 0.93 -11.35 14.12
N LEU A 112 1.44 -10.13 14.35
CA LEU A 112 2.58 -9.92 15.26
C LEU A 112 2.25 -10.21 16.72
N ARG A 113 1.02 -9.91 17.17
CA ARG A 113 0.57 -10.28 18.52
C ARG A 113 0.50 -11.79 18.74
N LYS A 114 0.09 -12.56 17.71
CA LYS A 114 -0.01 -14.02 17.79
C LYS A 114 1.33 -14.76 17.73
N SER A 115 2.38 -14.12 17.20
CA SER A 115 3.71 -14.74 17.04
C SER A 115 4.62 -14.60 18.27
N SER A 116 4.13 -14.01 19.36
CA SER A 116 4.88 -13.83 20.63
C SER A 116 4.42 -14.79 21.75
N TYR A 117 3.79 -15.92 21.39
CA TYR A 117 3.43 -17.00 22.30
C TYR A 117 4.15 -18.29 21.92
#